data_AF-A0A1M4ZP50-F1
#
_entry.id   AF-A0A1M4ZP50-F1
#
_cell.length_a   1.000
_cell.length_b   1.000
_cell.length_c   1.000
_cell.angle_alpha   90.00
_cell.angle_beta   90.00
_cell.angle_gamma   90.00
#
_symmetry.space_group_name_H-M   'P 1'
#
loop_
_entity.id
_entity.type
_entity.pdbx_description
1 polymer ?
#
loop_
_entity_poly.entity_id
_entity_poly.type
_entity_poly.pdbx_seq_one_letter_code
_entity_poly.pdbx_strand_id
1 'polypeptide(L)' 'MPKRLKLTRRVNLAMTEDAWRKLKKFSAEAGLDEGEALSFLFENFSSVTDESNLTHRLRIFNSELEARKK' A
#
# COMPACT_ATOMS: atom_id res chain seq x y z
N MET A 1 7.91 11.43 23.22
CA MET A 1 8.55 10.17 22.75
C MET A 1 7.80 9.72 21.50
N PRO A 2 8.49 9.24 20.45
CA PRO A 2 7.83 8.70 19.26
C PRO A 2 6.88 7.56 19.63
N LYS A 3 5.72 7.48 18.95
CA LYS A 3 4.81 6.34 19.09
C LYS A 3 5.58 5.06 18.70
N ARG A 4 5.54 4.04 19.55
CA ARG A 4 6.24 2.77 19.28
C ARG A 4 5.58 2.05 18.11
N LEU A 5 6.34 1.73 17.07
CA LEU A 5 5.89 0.86 16.00
C LEU A 5 5.79 -0.58 16.53
N LYS A 6 4.57 -1.12 16.62
CA LYS A 6 4.31 -2.49 17.04
C LYS A 6 3.50 -3.20 15.95
N LEU A 7 4.18 -4.03 15.17
CA LEU A 7 3.54 -4.87 14.16
C LEU A 7 2.79 -6.01 14.85
N THR A 8 1.47 -5.84 15.04
CA THR A 8 0.62 -6.80 15.79
C THR A 8 -0.19 -7.73 14.90
N ARG A 9 -0.27 -7.46 13.60
CA ARG A 9 -1.05 -8.25 12.64
C ARG A 9 -0.12 -8.85 11.59
N ARG A 10 -0.29 -10.15 11.35
CA ARG A 10 0.30 -10.87 10.22
C ARG A 10 -0.84 -11.19 9.27
N VAL A 11 -0.72 -10.76 8.03
CA VAL A 11 -1.75 -10.92 7.01
C VAL A 11 -1.18 -11.74 5.86
N ASN A 12 -1.89 -12.78 5.45
CA ASN A 12 -1.55 -13.55 4.25
C ASN A 12 -2.21 -12.85 3.06
N LEU A 13 -1.41 -12.13 2.29
CA LEU A 13 -1.86 -11.34 1.15
C LEU A 13 -1.24 -11.84 -0.14
N ALA A 14 -2.01 -11.79 -1.23
CA ALA A 14 -1.51 -11.93 -2.58
C ALA A 14 -1.51 -10.55 -3.26
N MET A 15 -0.48 -10.28 -4.06
CA MET A 15 -0.38 -9.05 -4.87
C MET A 15 0.22 -9.37 -6.23
N THR A 16 -0.02 -8.51 -7.22
CA THR A 16 0.62 -8.66 -8.54
C THR A 16 2.12 -8.44 -8.44
N GLU A 17 2.89 -9.02 -9.36
CA GLU A 17 4.35 -8.81 -9.44
C GLU A 17 4.74 -7.33 -9.51
N ASP A 18 3.99 -6.51 -10.26
CA ASP A 18 4.25 -5.07 -10.36
C ASP A 18 4.05 -4.35 -9.02
N ALA A 19 3.02 -4.72 -8.27
CA ALA A 19 2.77 -4.16 -6.94
C ALA A 19 3.88 -4.59 -5.97
N TRP A 20 4.29 -5.86 -6.02
CA TRP A 20 5.37 -6.38 -5.19
C TRP A 20 6.71 -5.68 -5.47
N ARG A 21 7.09 -5.53 -6.74
CA ARG A 21 8.33 -4.82 -7.12
C ARG A 21 8.35 -3.38 -6.65
N LYS A 22 7.21 -2.68 -6.74
CA LYS A 22 7.07 -1.31 -6.22
C LYS A 22 7.20 -1.26 -4.70
N LEU A 23 6.56 -2.18 -3.97
CA LEU A 23 6.68 -2.29 -2.52
C LEU A 23 8.14 -2.53 -2.12
N LYS A 24 8.80 -3.52 -2.71
CA LYS A 24 10.22 -3.84 -2.44
C LYS A 24 11.13 -2.65 -2.67
N LYS A 25 10.96 -1.95 -3.79
CA LYS A 25 11.77 -0.77 -4.12
C LYS A 25 11.53 0.36 -3.10
N PHE A 26 10.26 0.70 -2.83
CA PHE A 26 9.90 1.74 -1.87
C PHE A 26 10.45 1.44 -0.47
N SER A 27 10.25 0.21 0.02
CA SER A 27 10.79 -0.25 1.31
C SER A 27 12.31 -0.10 1.38
N ALA A 28 13.03 -0.54 0.34
CA ALA A 28 14.48 -0.44 0.30
C ALA A 28 14.98 1.01 0.29
N GLU A 29 14.36 1.89 -0.50
CA GLU A 29 14.72 3.32 -0.57
C GLU A 29 14.41 4.06 0.74
N ALA A 30 13.35 3.67 1.45
CA ALA A 30 12.97 4.22 2.75
C ALA A 30 13.73 3.62 3.95
N GLY A 31 14.51 2.55 3.74
CA GLY A 31 15.18 1.81 4.82
C GLY A 31 14.23 1.07 5.76
N LEU A 32 13.07 0.64 5.25
CA LEU A 32 12.01 -0.04 5.98
C LEU A 32 11.86 -1.49 5.52
N ASP A 33 11.37 -2.37 6.39
CA ASP A 33 10.80 -3.64 5.95
C ASP A 33 9.42 -3.44 5.27
N GLU A 34 8.89 -4.46 4.60
CA GLU A 34 7.63 -4.35 3.89
C GLU A 34 6.43 -4.09 4.82
N GLY A 35 6.45 -4.66 6.02
CA GLY A 35 5.40 -4.47 7.02
C GLY A 35 5.42 -3.06 7.61
N GLU A 36 6.61 -2.51 7.84
CA GLU A 36 6.85 -1.14 8.27
C GLU A 36 6.43 -0.14 7.18
N ALA A 37 6.79 -0.39 5.93
CA ALA A 37 6.39 0.43 4.79
C ALA A 37 4.86 0.48 4.61
N LEU A 38 4.20 -0.68 4.69
CA LEU A 38 2.73 -0.74 4.66
C LEU A 38 2.13 -0.01 5.87
N SER A 39 2.72 -0.19 7.06
CA SER A 39 2.27 0.52 8.27
C SER A 39 2.40 2.03 8.10
N PHE A 40 3.53 2.54 7.58
CA PHE A 40 3.73 3.95 7.30
C PHE A 40 2.66 4.50 6.34
N LEU A 41 2.44 3.82 5.20
CA LEU A 41 1.48 4.26 4.19
C LEU A 41 0.06 4.34 4.75
N PHE A 42 -0.36 3.34 5.52
CA PHE A 42 -1.71 3.30 6.07
C PHE A 42 -1.91 4.16 7.32
N GLU A 43 -0.88 4.35 8.16
CA GLU A 43 -0.95 5.30 9.28
C GLU A 43 -0.98 6.76 8.81
N ASN A 44 -0.43 7.07 7.63
CA ASN A 44 -0.34 8.42 7.08
C ASN A 44 -1.20 8.63 5.82
N PHE A 45 -2.13 7.72 5.52
CA PHE A 45 -2.80 7.61 4.23
C PHE A 45 -3.36 8.93 3.71
N SER A 46 -4.20 9.61 4.50
CA SER A 46 -4.80 10.90 4.13
C SER A 46 -3.78 12.01 3.86
N SER A 47 -2.58 11.93 4.45
CA SER A 47 -1.53 12.92 4.28
C SER A 47 -0.64 12.65 3.07
N VAL A 48 -0.51 11.39 2.63
CA VAL A 48 0.36 11.01 1.52
C VAL A 48 -0.41 10.77 0.21
N THR A 49 -1.74 10.75 0.26
CA THR A 49 -2.61 10.59 -0.93
C THR A 49 -3.34 11.88 -1.26
N ASP A 50 -3.47 12.18 -2.55
CA ASP A 50 -4.45 13.15 -3.05
C ASP A 50 -5.84 12.51 -3.10
N GLU A 51 -6.79 13.05 -2.33
CA GLU A 51 -8.14 12.48 -2.17
C GLU A 51 -8.92 12.40 -3.48
N SER A 52 -8.82 13.43 -4.32
CA SER A 52 -9.53 13.51 -5.60
C SER A 52 -8.98 12.50 -6.60
N ASN A 53 -7.65 12.40 -6.69
CA ASN A 53 -6.95 11.47 -7.58
C ASN A 53 -7.20 10.03 -7.14
N LEU A 54 -7.09 9.75 -5.84
CA LEU A 54 -7.33 8.44 -5.27
C LEU A 54 -8.73 7.95 -5.59
N THR A 55 -9.75 8.78 -5.33
CA THR A 55 -11.15 8.43 -5.59
C THR A 55 -11.39 8.12 -7.08
N HIS A 56 -10.84 8.95 -7.97
CA HIS A 56 -10.95 8.75 -9.40
C HIS A 56 -10.29 7.43 -9.85
N ARG A 57 -9.06 7.15 -9.39
CA ARG A 57 -8.32 5.92 -9.74
C ARG A 57 -8.99 4.66 -9.19
N LEU A 58 -9.51 4.70 -7.96
CA LEU A 58 -10.25 3.58 -7.36
C LEU A 58 -11.49 3.23 -8.18
N ARG A 59 -12.23 4.24 -8.66
CA ARG A 59 -13.41 4.01 -9.51
C ARG A 59 -13.04 3.28 -10.80
N ILE A 60 -11.99 3.73 -11.49
CA ILE A 60 -11.52 3.08 -12.73
C ILE A 60 -11.08 1.65 -12.42
N PHE A 61 -10.24 1.47 -11.39
CA PHE A 61 -9.74 0.15 -11.00
C PHE A 61 -10.88 -0.83 -10.71
N ASN A 62 -11.89 -0.42 -9.95
CA ASN A 62 -13.06 -1.25 -9.64
C ASN A 62 -13.88 -1.59 -10.90
N SER A 63 -14.01 -0.66 -11.85
CA SER A 63 -14.72 -0.92 -13.10
C SER A 63 -14.03 -1.96 -13.99
N GLU A 64 -12.70 -2.07 -13.91
CA GLU A 64 -11.89 -3.02 -14.68
C GLU A 64 -11.66 -4.34 -13.93
N LEU A 65 -11.91 -4.39 -12.62
CA LEU A 65 -11.49 -5.49 -11.75
C LEU A 65 -12.02 -6.86 -12.20
N GLU A 66 -13.30 -6.95 -12.54
CA GLU A 66 -13.91 -8.22 -12.96
C GLU A 66 -13.39 -8.71 -14.31
N ALA A 67 -12.96 -7.80 -15.20
CA ALA A 67 -12.30 -8.19 -16.45
C ALA A 67 -10.88 -8.70 -16.21
N ARG A 68 -10.17 -8.15 -15.20
CA ARG A 68 -8.79 -8.53 -14.87
C ARG A 68 -8.68 -9.83 -14.06
N LYS A 69 -9.77 -10.30 -13.46
CA LYS A 69 -9.82 -11.58 -12.72
C LYS A 69 -10.03 -12.81 -13.61
N LYS A 70 -10.41 -12.61 -14.87
CA LYS A 70 -10.65 -13.67 -15.86
C LYS A 70 -9.37 -13.96 -16.62
#